data_AF-A0A7U6QP96-F1
#
_entry.id   AF-A0A7U6QP96-F1
#
_cell.length_a   1.000
_cell.length_b   1.000
_cell.length_c   1.000
_cell.angle_alpha   90.00
_cell.angle_beta   90.00
_cell.angle_gamma   90.00
#
_symmetry.space_group_name_H-M   'P 1'
#
loop_
_entity.id
_entity.type
_entity.pdbx_description
1 polymer ?
#
loop_
_entity_poly.entity_id
_entity_poly.type
_entity_poly.pdbx_seq_one_letter_code
_entity_poly.pdbx_strand_id
1 'polypeptide(L)'
;MLITFAAVTSSISLLEPTVELLEERTSMSRTVSTIVASTVIWLLGIAALLSFNLWSEFTIMGNGIFDALDKITSKFLLPLTGLAAIVFVGWKMDQRSIQQELGLSNATWQLWQIVAKFIAPIAVIVVFVTSLMG
;
A
#
# COMPACT_ATOMS: atom_id res chain seq x y z
N MET A 1 -22.63 -0.52 -14.14
CA MET A 1 -22.66 0.94 -13.87
C MET A 1 -22.15 1.25 -12.47
N LEU A 2 -22.78 0.80 -11.38
CA LEU A 2 -22.32 1.11 -10.00
C LEU A 2 -20.87 0.65 -9.70
N ILE A 3 -20.51 -0.58 -10.09
CA ILE A 3 -19.15 -1.11 -9.91
C ILE A 3 -18.11 -0.26 -10.65
N THR A 4 -18.44 0.25 -11.83
CA THR A 4 -17.57 1.11 -12.62
C THR A 4 -17.30 2.42 -11.90
N PHE A 5 -18.33 3.08 -11.37
CA PHE A 5 -18.15 4.30 -10.57
C PHE A 5 -17.30 4.06 -9.33
N ALA A 6 -17.56 2.97 -8.59
CA ALA A 6 -16.77 2.60 -7.43
C ALA A 6 -15.30 2.29 -7.77
N ALA A 7 -15.05 1.63 -8.90
CA ALA A 7 -13.71 1.34 -9.39
C ALA A 7 -12.95 2.63 -9.78
N VAL A 8 -13.62 3.58 -10.44
CA VAL A 8 -13.03 4.87 -10.83
C VAL A 8 -12.64 5.67 -9.58
N THR A 9 -13.52 5.81 -8.60
CA THR A 9 -13.19 6.57 -7.36
C THR A 9 -12.08 5.91 -6.55
N SER A 10 -12.04 4.57 -6.49
CA SER A 10 -10.95 3.83 -5.85
C SER A 10 -9.63 4.03 -6.58
N SER A 11 -9.64 4.00 -7.91
CA SER A 11 -8.45 4.21 -8.74
C SER A 11 -7.87 5.62 -8.57
N ILE A 12 -8.74 6.64 -8.46
CA ILE A 12 -8.31 8.02 -8.15
C ILE A 12 -7.62 8.07 -6.79
N SER A 13 -8.20 7.44 -5.76
CA SER A 13 -7.63 7.41 -4.41
C SER A 13 -6.27 6.70 -4.34
N LEU A 14 -6.05 5.70 -5.18
CA LEU A 14 -4.76 4.99 -5.28
C LEU A 14 -3.71 5.77 -6.08
N LEU A 15 -4.12 6.63 -7.01
CA LEU A 15 -3.22 7.45 -7.82
C LEU A 15 -2.66 8.65 -7.03
N GLU A 16 -3.49 9.27 -6.17
CA GLU A 16 -3.16 10.51 -5.46
C GLU A 16 -1.81 10.47 -4.72
N PRO A 17 -1.48 9.44 -3.92
CA PRO A 17 -0.20 9.42 -3.19
C PRO A 17 1.01 9.38 -4.12
N THR A 18 0.86 8.80 -5.32
CA THR A 18 1.94 8.76 -6.32
C THR A 18 2.12 10.14 -6.97
N VAL A 19 1.02 10.85 -7.24
CA VAL A 19 1.05 12.20 -7.80
C VAL A 19 1.64 13.19 -6.80
N GLU A 20 1.22 13.13 -5.54
CA GLU A 20 1.72 13.96 -4.45
C GLU A 20 3.22 13.72 -4.24
N LEU A 21 3.67 12.46 -4.21
CA LEU A 21 5.09 12.12 -4.13
C LEU A 21 5.90 12.71 -5.29
N LEU A 22 5.37 12.65 -6.52
CA LEU A 22 6.05 13.23 -7.68
C LEU A 22 6.11 14.76 -7.59
N GLU A 23 5.03 15.42 -7.17
CA GLU A 23 4.98 16.87 -6.97
C GLU A 23 5.93 17.34 -5.86
N GLU A 24 6.07 16.59 -4.76
CA GLU A 24 6.98 16.93 -3.66
C GLU A 24 8.46 16.65 -4.00
N ARG A 25 8.73 15.57 -4.74
CA ARG A 25 10.11 15.11 -5.01
C ARG A 25 10.69 15.66 -6.30
N THR A 26 9.87 16.25 -7.17
CA THR A 26 10.29 16.83 -8.44
C THR A 26 9.76 18.26 -8.57
N SER A 27 10.28 19.04 -9.53
CA SER A 27 9.77 20.40 -9.81
C SER A 27 8.56 20.42 -10.75
N MET A 28 7.88 19.28 -10.93
CA MET A 28 6.75 19.16 -11.84
C MET A 28 5.47 19.75 -11.24
N SER A 29 4.63 20.37 -12.07
CA SER A 29 3.30 20.81 -11.63
C SER A 29 2.35 19.62 -11.50
N ARG A 30 1.33 19.75 -10.62
CA ARG A 30 0.31 18.71 -10.37
C ARG A 30 -0.29 18.09 -11.63
N THR A 31 -0.56 18.90 -12.66
CA THR A 31 -1.09 18.42 -13.95
C THR A 31 -0.11 17.48 -14.65
N VAL A 32 1.17 17.84 -14.68
CA VAL A 32 2.22 17.02 -15.30
C VAL A 32 2.42 15.73 -14.51
N SER A 33 2.52 15.82 -13.18
CA SER A 33 2.66 14.65 -12.29
C SER A 33 1.50 13.66 -12.48
N THR A 34 0.26 14.15 -12.58
CA THR A 34 -0.92 13.33 -12.86
C THR A 34 -0.82 12.61 -14.20
N ILE A 35 -0.47 13.32 -15.28
CA ILE A 35 -0.37 12.74 -16.63
C ILE A 35 0.72 11.67 -16.67
N VAL A 36 1.88 11.95 -16.07
CA VAL A 36 3.00 11.01 -16.01
C VAL A 36 2.62 9.76 -15.22
N ALA A 37 2.13 9.92 -13.99
CA ALA A 37 1.74 8.79 -13.13
C ALA A 37 0.66 7.92 -13.79
N SER A 38 -0.40 8.53 -14.31
CA SER A 38 -1.50 7.80 -14.97
C SER A 38 -1.04 7.07 -16.22
N THR A 39 -0.17 7.68 -17.04
CA THR A 39 0.39 7.03 -18.24
C THR A 39 1.24 5.82 -17.86
N VAL A 40 2.13 5.96 -16.86
CA VAL A 40 2.99 4.85 -16.40
C VAL A 40 2.15 3.70 -15.85
N ILE A 41 1.18 3.99 -14.97
CA ILE A 41 0.31 2.98 -14.38
C ILE A 41 -0.55 2.30 -15.45
N TRP A 42 -1.06 3.07 -16.42
CA TRP A 42 -1.83 2.51 -17.53
C TRP A 42 -1.01 1.55 -18.40
N LEU A 43 0.24 1.89 -18.72
CA LEU A 43 1.15 1.01 -19.45
C LEU A 43 1.48 -0.27 -18.66
N LEU A 44 1.69 -0.16 -17.35
CA LEU A 44 1.87 -1.33 -16.48
C LEU A 44 0.62 -2.23 -16.46
N GLY A 45 -0.58 -1.63 -16.44
CA GLY A 45 -1.84 -2.36 -16.55
C GLY A 45 -1.97 -3.12 -17.88
N ILE A 46 -1.56 -2.50 -18.99
CA ILE A 46 -1.51 -3.16 -20.30
C ILE A 46 -0.52 -4.35 -20.26
N ALA A 47 0.69 -4.15 -19.74
CA ALA A 47 1.69 -5.22 -19.62
C ALA A 47 1.16 -6.39 -18.77
N ALA A 48 0.46 -6.10 -17.68
CA ALA A 48 -0.20 -7.11 -16.85
C ALA A 48 -1.30 -7.87 -17.63
N LEU A 49 -2.13 -7.17 -18.41
CA LEU A 49 -3.16 -7.82 -19.25
C LEU A 49 -2.55 -8.71 -20.34
N LEU A 50 -1.47 -8.25 -20.98
CA LEU A 50 -0.76 -9.03 -22.01
C LEU A 50 -0.14 -10.30 -21.42
N SER A 51 0.26 -10.28 -20.15
CA SER A 51 0.80 -11.44 -19.44
C SER A 51 -0.15 -12.64 -19.42
N PHE A 52 -1.46 -12.43 -19.58
CA PHE A 52 -2.45 -13.52 -19.63
C PHE A 52 -2.61 -14.15 -21.02
N ASN A 53 -2.02 -13.58 -22.07
CA ASN A 53 -2.19 -14.05 -23.43
C ASN A 53 -0.87 -14.04 -24.20
N LEU A 54 -0.53 -12.94 -24.88
CA LEU A 54 0.63 -12.85 -25.78
C LEU A 54 1.97 -12.95 -25.06
N TRP A 55 2.04 -12.45 -23.83
CA TRP A 55 3.24 -12.46 -23.00
C TRP A 55 3.21 -13.56 -21.93
N SER A 56 2.36 -14.57 -22.10
CA SER A 56 2.29 -15.70 -21.18
C SER A 56 3.62 -16.48 -21.07
N GLU A 57 4.40 -16.53 -22.15
CA GLU A 57 5.74 -17.13 -22.15
C GLU A 57 6.84 -16.20 -21.63
N PHE A 58 6.57 -14.89 -21.54
CA PHE A 58 7.53 -13.92 -21.03
C PHE A 58 7.52 -13.94 -19.49
N THR A 59 8.50 -14.64 -18.92
CA THR A 59 8.60 -14.82 -17.48
C THR A 59 9.72 -13.96 -16.88
N ILE A 60 9.40 -13.27 -15.79
CA ILE A 60 10.34 -12.56 -14.93
C ILE A 60 10.49 -13.39 -13.66
N MET A 61 11.69 -13.92 -13.40
CA MET A 61 11.96 -14.81 -12.25
C MET A 61 11.00 -16.03 -12.18
N GLY A 62 10.62 -16.58 -13.35
CA GLY A 62 9.71 -17.73 -13.45
C GLY A 62 8.23 -17.42 -13.24
N ASN A 63 7.85 -16.14 -13.16
CA ASN A 63 6.47 -15.69 -13.04
C ASN A 63 6.10 -14.81 -14.24
N GLY A 64 4.84 -14.81 -14.69
CA GLY A 64 4.36 -13.80 -15.64
C GLY A 64 4.50 -12.38 -15.06
N ILE A 65 4.40 -11.35 -15.89
CA ILE A 65 4.52 -9.96 -15.43
C ILE A 65 3.49 -9.64 -14.35
N PHE A 66 2.24 -10.06 -14.53
CA PHE A 66 1.20 -9.85 -13.52
C PHE A 66 1.55 -10.55 -12.20
N ASP A 67 1.92 -11.82 -12.26
CA ASP A 67 2.25 -12.62 -11.07
C ASP A 67 3.48 -12.07 -10.33
N ALA A 68 4.47 -11.55 -11.06
CA ALA A 68 5.63 -10.90 -10.47
C ALA A 68 5.24 -9.62 -9.72
N LEU A 69 4.42 -8.76 -10.34
CA LEU A 69 3.92 -7.53 -9.71
C LEU A 69 3.03 -7.83 -8.50
N ASP A 70 2.15 -8.83 -8.59
CA ASP A 70 1.31 -9.26 -7.48
C ASP A 70 2.15 -9.82 -6.33
N LYS A 71 3.11 -10.71 -6.59
CA LYS A 71 3.99 -11.26 -5.55
C LYS A 71 4.77 -10.17 -4.84
N ILE A 72 5.37 -9.23 -5.58
CA ILE A 72 6.13 -8.11 -4.98
C ILE A 72 5.20 -7.27 -4.09
N THR A 73 4.01 -6.93 -4.59
CA THR A 73 3.10 -6.03 -3.89
C THR A 73 2.44 -6.70 -2.69
N SER A 74 1.81 -7.85 -2.91
CA SER A 74 0.99 -8.56 -1.93
C SER A 74 1.83 -9.27 -0.88
N LYS A 75 2.97 -9.87 -1.24
CA LYS A 75 3.81 -10.59 -0.27
C LYS A 75 4.81 -9.70 0.46
N PHE A 76 5.32 -8.63 -0.18
CA PHE A 76 6.39 -7.81 0.41
C PHE A 76 5.94 -6.39 0.73
N LEU A 77 5.45 -5.62 -0.25
CA LEU A 77 5.16 -4.20 -0.03
C LEU A 77 4.04 -4.00 1.00
N LEU A 78 2.92 -4.72 0.91
CA LEU A 78 1.80 -4.54 1.84
C LEU A 78 2.18 -4.85 3.30
N PRO A 79 2.77 -6.02 3.63
CA PRO A 79 3.12 -6.31 5.02
C PRO A 79 4.25 -5.41 5.54
N LEU A 80 5.24 -5.08 4.70
CA LEU A 80 6.36 -4.24 5.11
C LEU A 80 5.93 -2.80 5.39
N THR A 81 5.08 -2.22 4.53
CA THR A 81 4.54 -0.87 4.72
C THR A 81 3.60 -0.83 5.93
N GLY A 82 2.74 -1.84 6.10
CA GLY A 82 1.88 -1.98 7.28
C GLY A 82 2.68 -2.11 8.58
N LEU A 83 3.74 -2.92 8.58
CA LEU A 83 4.63 -3.09 9.73
C LEU A 83 5.37 -1.78 10.05
N ALA A 84 5.92 -1.10 9.03
CA ALA A 84 6.59 0.18 9.21
C ALA A 84 5.64 1.25 9.78
N ALA A 85 4.43 1.34 9.24
CA ALA A 85 3.41 2.29 9.70
C ALA A 85 3.01 2.02 11.16
N ILE A 86 2.74 0.77 11.53
CA ILE A 86 2.32 0.46 12.89
C ILE A 86 3.46 0.59 13.90
N VAL A 87 4.69 0.26 13.50
CA VAL A 87 5.87 0.49 14.34
C VAL A 87 6.08 2.00 14.55
N PHE A 88 5.86 2.80 13.51
CA PHE A 88 5.94 4.24 13.61
C PHE A 88 4.87 4.82 14.56
N VAL A 89 3.61 4.45 14.38
CA VAL A 89 2.49 4.92 15.22
C VAL A 89 2.63 4.43 16.67
N GLY A 90 2.99 3.16 16.85
CA GLY A 90 3.11 2.55 18.17
C GLY A 90 4.30 3.08 18.98
N TRP A 91 5.44 3.36 18.35
CA TRP A 91 6.69 3.62 19.09
C TRP A 91 7.39 4.93 18.78
N LYS A 92 7.20 5.53 17.59
CA LYS A 92 7.91 6.76 17.19
C LYS A 92 7.08 8.02 17.34
N MET A 93 5.77 7.93 17.12
CA MET A 93 4.87 9.08 17.19
C MET A 93 4.57 9.47 18.65
N ASP A 94 4.36 10.76 18.90
CA ASP A 94 4.06 11.27 20.24
C ASP A 94 2.74 10.69 20.76
N GLN A 95 2.87 9.92 21.83
CA GLN A 95 1.79 9.16 22.42
C GLN A 95 0.73 10.07 23.06
N ARG A 96 1.11 11.27 23.51
CA ARG A 96 0.17 12.24 24.09
C ARG A 96 -0.70 12.87 23.02
N SER A 97 -0.10 13.28 21.89
CA SER A 97 -0.84 13.77 20.73
C SER A 97 -1.87 12.75 20.22
N ILE A 98 -1.48 11.48 20.06
CA ILE A 98 -2.41 10.43 19.64
C ILE A 98 -3.57 10.26 20.63
N GLN A 99 -3.29 10.22 21.93
CA GLN A 99 -4.34 10.06 22.94
C GLN A 99 -5.36 11.22 22.90
N GLN A 100 -4.89 12.44 22.67
CA GLN A 100 -5.73 13.63 22.56
C GLN A 100 -6.59 13.59 21.29
N GLU A 101 -6.00 13.25 20.14
CA GLU A 101 -6.73 13.16 18.87
C GLU A 101 -7.78 12.05 18.86
N LEU A 102 -7.46 10.91 19.47
CA LEU A 102 -8.41 9.79 19.58
C LEU A 102 -9.45 10.00 20.69
N GLY A 103 -9.30 11.03 21.54
CA GLY A 103 -10.23 11.34 22.63
C GLY A 103 -10.41 10.21 23.64
N LEU A 104 -9.38 9.38 23.84
CA LEU A 104 -9.51 8.14 24.63
C LEU A 104 -9.35 8.40 26.14
N SER A 105 -10.25 7.79 26.93
CA SER A 105 -10.10 7.66 28.39
C SER A 105 -8.84 6.87 28.77
N ASN A 106 -8.36 7.02 30.01
CA ASN A 106 -7.13 6.34 30.45
C ASN A 106 -7.17 4.81 30.31
N ALA A 107 -8.33 4.17 30.54
CA ALA A 107 -8.47 2.72 30.41
C ALA A 107 -8.47 2.26 28.94
N THR A 108 -9.20 2.97 28.08
CA THR A 108 -9.22 2.66 26.63
C THR A 108 -7.89 2.98 25.96
N TRP A 109 -7.15 3.97 26.48
CA TRP A 109 -5.80 4.29 26.03
C TRP A 109 -4.81 3.17 26.32
N GLN A 110 -4.82 2.59 27.53
CA GLN A 110 -3.97 1.45 27.86
C GLN A 110 -4.24 0.25 26.96
N LEU A 111 -5.52 -0.06 26.70
CA LEU A 111 -5.89 -1.12 25.78
C LEU A 111 -5.40 -0.82 24.35
N TRP A 112 -5.61 0.40 23.86
CA TRP A 112 -5.14 0.83 22.55
C TRP A 112 -3.62 0.69 22.42
N GLN A 113 -2.86 1.10 23.44
CA GLN A 113 -1.40 0.95 23.44
C GLN A 113 -0.96 -0.50 23.37
N ILE A 114 -1.64 -1.41 24.09
CA ILE A 114 -1.32 -2.85 24.03
C ILE A 114 -1.58 -3.39 22.62
N VAL A 115 -2.73 -3.03 22.04
CA VAL A 115 -3.10 -3.47 20.68
C VAL A 115 -2.10 -2.93 19.65
N ALA A 116 -1.83 -1.62 19.68
CA ALA A 116 -0.99 -0.94 18.69
C ALA A 116 0.50 -1.30 18.81
N LYS A 117 1.03 -1.49 20.03
CA LYS A 117 2.46 -1.80 20.26
C LYS A 117 2.77 -3.30 20.28
N PHE A 118 1.80 -4.17 20.54
CA PHE A 118 2.09 -5.61 20.66
C PHE A 118 1.24 -6.44 19.71
N ILE A 119 -0.08 -6.39 19.84
CA ILE A 119 -0.96 -7.33 19.13
C ILE A 119 -0.87 -7.15 17.62
N ALA A 120 -1.02 -5.93 17.13
CA ALA A 120 -1.09 -5.67 15.71
C ALA A 120 0.28 -5.82 14.98
N PRO A 121 1.42 -5.38 15.55
CA PRO A 121 2.75 -5.68 15.00
C PRO A 121 3.03 -7.19 14.92
N ILE A 122 2.69 -7.95 15.97
CA ILE A 122 2.83 -9.41 15.99
C ILE A 122 1.94 -10.04 14.91
N ALA A 123 0.69 -9.61 14.79
CA ALA A 123 -0.24 -10.12 13.78
C ALA A 123 0.29 -9.88 12.36
N VAL A 124 0.82 -8.69 12.06
CA VAL A 124 1.42 -8.39 10.75
C VAL A 124 2.65 -9.26 10.48
N ILE A 125 3.52 -9.46 11.49
CA ILE A 125 4.68 -10.36 11.37
C ILE A 125 4.22 -11.79 11.07
N VAL A 126 3.19 -12.28 11.77
CA VAL A 126 2.64 -13.63 11.52
C VAL A 126 2.13 -13.73 10.08
N VAL A 127 1.32 -12.76 9.63
CA VAL A 127 0.78 -12.73 8.26
C VAL A 127 1.92 -12.69 7.22
N PHE A 128 2.96 -11.91 7.47
CA PHE A 128 4.11 -11.81 6.58
C PHE A 128 4.87 -13.13 6.49
N VAL A 129 5.16 -13.78 7.62
CA VAL A 129 5.81 -15.10 7.65
C VAL A 129 4.95 -16.16 6.97
N THR A 130 3.64 -16.19 7.23
CA THR A 130 2.74 -17.15 6.56
C THR A 130 2.66 -16.91 5.05
N SER A 131 2.71 -15.65 4.61
CA SER A 131 2.67 -15.29 3.18
C SER A 131 3.97 -15.67 2.44
N LEU A 132 5.08 -15.80 3.17
CA LEU A 132 6.37 -16.27 2.64
C LEU A 132 6.46 -17.81 2.64
N MET A 133 5.80 -18.49 3.59
CA MET A 133 5.82 -19.95 3.71
C MET A 133 4.81 -20.67 2.80
N GLY A 134 3.77 -19.97 2.33
CA GLY A 134 2.88 -20.41 1.24
C GLY A 134 3.17 -19.68 -0.06
#